data_AF-A0A3P7DDL6-F1
#
_entry.id   AF-A0A3P7DDL6-F1
#
_cell.length_a   1.000
_cell.length_b   1.000
_cell.length_c   1.000
_cell.angle_alpha   90.00
_cell.angle_beta   90.00
_cell.angle_gamma   90.00
#
_symmetry.space_group_name_H-M   'P 1'
#
loop_
_entity.id
_entity.type
_entity.pdbx_description
1 polymer ?
#
loop_
_entity_poly.entity_id
_entity_poly.type
_entity_poly.pdbx_seq_one_letter_code
_entity_poly.pdbx_strand_id
1 'polypeptide(L)'
;MDIINDEEKQFLKTLSRGRTLFQKAVAGLQGHNILPGDVAWRLYDTYGFPLDLTQLMAEERGLVVDFEVFENCRQQAAGISAAHANKMRDTIDLDVNAISELKNKGIPATDDSPKYKYHALSSEDEQTLYNFEKCEGIILALRKDKIFLDTLNSGDFGALILDRTNFYAEQGGQIFDTGVLTEVDKGSEFIVSNVQIRGGYVVLVGTVEGELSVGDRVIQAIDEDRRNLIMKNHTGTHVLNFALRKVIGEVEQKGSLVAPDRLRFDLTAKQPLTSEQIRMVEEESQMLIDTNARVFAENAPLAEARQINGLRAAYPDPVRIVSVGVPIEELLRNKDSDLAVNTAVEFCGGTHLHNVGHIGKLVITVEEAIAKGIRRIIALTGPEASRAIHRADRLEQRVEDTHNKIATDYIVTVDKAQFKAATKRVLELFEEINQSQLPYCRKENIRKKAKTLQKLLDMHDREAKAALADKVRKTLFSSKLPQFSGVLKMVRREASELDASLKDGTLFTVHVFSKGANGKVLDSALKSIRKSHATMGFSVNDDGKVVAVARVSKDVASKGLQASEWISRVCKVLDGRGGGTITQAQATGNNAELVEEAAQIALKFAEVTLS
;
A
#
# COMPACT_ATOMS: atom_id res chain seq x y z
N MET A 1 11.87 16.26 -15.10
CA MET A 1 13.16 16.18 -15.82
C MET A 1 14.09 15.18 -15.16
N ASP A 2 14.19 15.15 -13.82
CA ASP A 2 15.15 14.29 -13.11
C ASP A 2 15.01 12.78 -13.37
N ILE A 3 13.78 12.25 -13.45
CA ILE A 3 13.56 10.81 -13.75
C ILE A 3 14.12 10.43 -15.14
N ILE A 4 13.91 11.29 -16.15
CA ILE A 4 14.39 11.05 -17.52
C ILE A 4 15.92 11.08 -17.54
N ASN A 5 16.54 12.01 -16.82
CA ASN A 5 18.01 12.10 -16.75
C ASN A 5 18.64 10.89 -16.05
N ASP A 6 18.00 10.36 -15.00
CA ASP A 6 18.48 9.18 -14.29
C ASP A 6 18.30 7.90 -15.13
N GLU A 7 17.15 7.75 -15.79
CA GLU A 7 16.91 6.67 -16.76
C GLU A 7 17.90 6.75 -17.93
N GLU A 8 18.19 7.95 -18.44
CA GLU A 8 19.17 8.17 -19.51
C GLU A 8 20.59 7.80 -19.06
N LYS A 9 21.01 8.18 -17.84
CA LYS A 9 22.32 7.77 -17.30
C LYS A 9 22.44 6.26 -17.15
N GLN A 10 21.40 5.60 -16.61
CA GLN A 10 21.36 4.13 -16.51
C GLN A 10 21.44 3.49 -17.90
N PHE A 11 20.67 4.02 -18.86
CA PHE A 11 20.66 3.55 -20.23
C PHE A 11 22.04 3.69 -20.90
N LEU A 12 22.75 4.81 -20.70
CA LEU A 12 24.10 5.02 -21.22
C LEU A 12 25.13 4.05 -20.61
N LYS A 13 25.03 3.73 -19.33
CA LYS A 13 25.91 2.76 -18.64
C LYS A 13 25.67 1.34 -19.16
N THR A 14 24.40 0.96 -19.33
CA THR A 14 23.98 -0.29 -19.97
C THR A 14 24.50 -0.39 -21.40
N LEU A 15 24.36 0.69 -22.17
CA LEU A 15 24.87 0.79 -23.54
C LEU A 15 26.39 0.57 -23.62
N SER A 16 27.18 1.20 -22.74
CA SER A 16 28.63 1.08 -22.79
C SER A 16 29.07 -0.36 -22.49
N ARG A 17 28.48 -0.99 -21.46
CA ARG A 17 28.77 -2.38 -21.07
C ARG A 17 28.39 -3.35 -22.18
N GLY A 18 27.16 -3.25 -22.69
CA GLY A 18 26.67 -4.13 -23.76
C GLY A 18 27.48 -3.96 -25.06
N ARG A 19 27.92 -2.75 -25.39
CA ARG A 19 28.83 -2.53 -26.53
C ARG A 19 30.17 -3.25 -26.37
N THR A 20 30.81 -3.15 -25.21
CA THR A 20 32.10 -3.83 -24.95
C THR A 20 31.95 -5.35 -25.08
N LEU A 21 30.88 -5.91 -24.53
CA LEU A 21 30.59 -7.35 -24.59
C LEU A 21 30.28 -7.81 -26.02
N PHE A 22 29.46 -7.05 -26.74
CA PHE A 22 29.19 -7.31 -28.15
C PHE A 22 30.50 -7.31 -28.97
N GLN A 23 31.37 -6.32 -28.76
CA GLN A 23 32.65 -6.26 -29.45
C GLN A 23 33.55 -7.47 -29.16
N LYS A 24 33.60 -7.91 -27.90
CA LYS A 24 34.34 -9.12 -27.49
C LYS A 24 33.76 -10.37 -28.14
N ALA A 25 32.44 -10.52 -28.17
CA ALA A 25 31.78 -11.66 -28.81
C ALA A 25 32.07 -11.70 -30.32
N VAL A 26 31.96 -10.58 -31.02
CA VAL A 26 32.25 -10.50 -32.46
C VAL A 26 33.72 -10.80 -32.77
N ALA A 27 34.66 -10.36 -31.94
CA ALA A 27 36.08 -10.68 -32.12
C ALA A 27 36.35 -12.19 -32.06
N GLY A 28 35.51 -12.96 -31.35
CA GLY A 28 35.60 -14.41 -31.25
C GLY A 28 35.02 -15.19 -32.44
N LEU A 29 34.28 -14.55 -33.36
CA LEU A 29 33.53 -15.26 -34.41
C LEU A 29 34.37 -15.82 -35.56
N GLN A 30 35.69 -15.58 -35.62
CA GLN A 30 36.61 -16.15 -36.62
C GLN A 30 36.11 -16.15 -38.08
N GLY A 31 35.31 -15.16 -38.49
CA GLY A 31 34.75 -15.04 -39.85
C GLY A 31 33.36 -15.66 -40.07
N HIS A 32 32.69 -16.13 -39.01
CA HIS A 32 31.28 -16.50 -39.08
C HIS A 32 30.38 -15.25 -39.19
N ASN A 33 29.37 -15.34 -40.07
CA ASN A 33 28.41 -14.25 -40.32
C ASN A 33 27.17 -14.32 -39.42
N ILE A 34 27.18 -15.17 -38.39
CA ILE A 34 26.06 -15.37 -37.47
C ILE A 34 26.53 -15.00 -36.07
N LEU A 35 25.82 -14.08 -35.42
CA LEU A 35 25.98 -13.82 -34.00
C LEU A 35 25.17 -14.89 -33.23
N PRO A 36 25.81 -15.72 -32.39
CA PRO A 36 25.13 -16.74 -31.62
C PRO A 36 23.98 -16.17 -30.77
N GLY A 37 22.83 -16.85 -30.79
CA GLY A 37 21.61 -16.38 -30.14
C GLY A 37 21.69 -16.35 -28.61
N ASP A 38 22.54 -17.19 -28.01
CA ASP A 38 22.87 -17.20 -26.59
C ASP A 38 23.63 -15.92 -26.18
N VAL A 39 24.53 -15.42 -27.03
CA VAL A 39 25.21 -14.12 -26.84
C VAL A 39 24.20 -12.97 -26.90
N ALA A 40 23.31 -12.98 -27.90
CA ALA A 40 22.26 -11.97 -28.02
C ALA A 40 21.29 -12.00 -26.83
N TRP A 41 20.95 -13.19 -26.35
CA TRP A 41 20.13 -13.38 -25.15
C TRP A 41 20.84 -12.85 -23.92
N ARG A 42 22.12 -13.15 -23.74
CA ARG A 42 22.94 -12.67 -22.61
C ARG A 42 23.01 -11.14 -22.59
N LEU A 43 23.25 -10.51 -23.73
CA LEU A 43 23.23 -9.05 -23.86
C LEU A 43 21.89 -8.48 -23.36
N TYR A 44 20.78 -9.10 -23.74
CA TYR A 44 19.45 -8.69 -23.32
C TYR A 44 19.15 -8.94 -21.83
N ASP A 45 19.25 -10.20 -21.39
CA ASP A 45 18.78 -10.66 -20.08
C ASP A 45 19.73 -10.30 -18.95
N THR A 46 21.04 -10.55 -19.14
CA THR A 46 22.05 -10.32 -18.09
C THR A 46 22.49 -8.86 -18.05
N TYR A 47 22.69 -8.25 -19.22
CA TYR A 47 23.28 -6.92 -19.33
C TYR A 47 22.27 -5.80 -19.59
N GLY A 48 20.99 -6.13 -19.83
CA GLY A 48 19.94 -5.15 -20.11
C GLY A 48 20.07 -4.45 -21.45
N PHE A 49 20.93 -4.95 -22.34
CA PHE A 49 21.22 -4.36 -23.64
C PHE A 49 20.11 -4.69 -24.65
N PRO A 50 19.39 -3.69 -25.20
CA PRO A 50 18.23 -3.92 -26.05
C PRO A 50 18.54 -4.83 -27.26
N LEU A 51 17.67 -5.81 -27.51
CA LEU A 51 17.82 -6.74 -28.63
C LEU A 51 17.88 -6.01 -29.97
N ASP A 52 17.09 -4.95 -30.15
CA ASP A 52 17.08 -4.14 -31.37
C ASP A 52 18.45 -3.48 -31.64
N LEU A 53 19.15 -3.06 -30.58
CA LEU A 53 20.51 -2.53 -30.70
C LEU A 53 21.52 -3.63 -31.00
N THR A 54 21.37 -4.82 -30.42
CA THR A 54 22.19 -5.99 -30.79
C THR A 54 22.04 -6.32 -32.28
N GLN A 55 20.81 -6.29 -32.80
CA GLN A 55 20.53 -6.52 -34.22
C GLN A 55 21.18 -5.46 -35.10
N LEU A 56 20.97 -4.18 -34.78
CA LEU A 56 21.58 -3.07 -35.54
C LEU A 56 23.11 -3.18 -35.56
N MET A 57 23.72 -3.47 -34.42
CA MET A 57 25.18 -3.64 -34.33
C MET A 57 25.69 -4.88 -35.08
N ALA A 58 24.89 -5.95 -35.12
CA ALA A 58 25.20 -7.15 -35.91
C ALA A 58 25.15 -6.82 -37.42
N GLU A 59 24.08 -6.16 -37.86
CA GLU A 59 23.89 -5.74 -39.25
C GLU A 59 25.00 -4.80 -39.75
N GLU A 60 25.41 -3.82 -38.93
CA GLU A 60 26.54 -2.91 -39.24
C GLU A 60 27.87 -3.65 -39.47
N ARG A 61 28.01 -4.88 -38.94
CA ARG A 61 29.18 -5.74 -39.12
C ARG A 61 28.97 -6.89 -40.10
N GLY A 62 27.85 -6.91 -40.82
CA GLY A 62 27.50 -7.99 -41.75
C GLY A 62 27.17 -9.32 -41.07
N LEU A 63 26.75 -9.28 -39.79
CA LEU A 63 26.32 -10.43 -39.00
C LEU A 63 24.79 -10.49 -38.93
N VAL A 64 24.26 -11.70 -38.80
CA VAL A 64 22.83 -11.95 -38.51
C VAL A 64 22.70 -12.59 -37.13
N VAL A 65 21.78 -12.11 -36.31
CA VAL A 65 21.50 -12.73 -35.00
C VAL A 65 20.78 -14.06 -35.19
N ASP A 66 21.25 -15.12 -34.54
CA ASP A 66 20.52 -16.39 -34.49
C ASP A 66 19.32 -16.29 -33.54
N PHE A 67 18.16 -15.93 -34.12
CA PHE A 67 16.92 -15.78 -33.36
C PHE A 67 16.35 -17.09 -32.84
N GLU A 68 16.65 -18.22 -33.49
CA GLU A 68 16.13 -19.51 -33.05
C GLU A 68 16.80 -19.90 -31.72
N VAL A 69 18.12 -19.76 -31.63
CA VAL A 69 18.85 -19.96 -30.37
C VAL A 69 18.45 -18.91 -29.33
N PHE A 70 18.28 -17.64 -29.71
CA PHE A 70 17.82 -16.58 -28.80
C PHE A 70 16.47 -16.91 -28.14
N GLU A 71 15.47 -17.29 -28.94
CA GLU A 71 14.14 -17.63 -28.44
C GLU A 71 14.14 -18.89 -27.57
N ASN A 72 14.96 -19.89 -27.93
CA ASN A 72 15.16 -21.08 -27.09
C ASN A 72 15.77 -20.72 -25.73
N CYS A 73 16.80 -19.87 -25.70
CA CYS A 73 17.39 -19.37 -24.45
C CYS A 73 16.37 -18.58 -23.61
N ARG A 74 15.57 -17.71 -24.25
CA ARG A 74 14.48 -16.96 -23.58
C ARG A 74 13.46 -17.88 -22.93
N GLN A 75 13.03 -18.93 -23.64
CA GLN A 75 12.06 -19.90 -23.13
C GLN A 75 12.63 -20.70 -21.95
N GLN A 76 13.90 -21.12 -22.02
CA GLN A 76 14.58 -21.79 -20.91
C GLN A 76 14.66 -20.88 -19.67
N ALA A 77 15.00 -19.60 -19.85
CA ALA A 77 15.06 -18.63 -18.76
C ALA A 77 13.69 -18.38 -18.10
N ALA A 78 12.61 -18.30 -18.90
CA ALA A 78 11.26 -18.15 -18.38
C ALA A 78 10.84 -19.32 -17.46
N GLY A 79 11.26 -20.55 -17.78
CA GLY A 79 10.99 -21.75 -16.97
C GLY A 79 11.75 -21.83 -15.64
N ILE A 80 12.87 -21.10 -15.51
CA ILE A 80 13.72 -21.08 -14.30
C ILE A 80 13.20 -20.07 -13.27
N SER A 81 12.39 -19.09 -13.69
CA SER A 81 12.01 -17.94 -12.88
C SER A 81 11.06 -18.28 -11.70
N ALA A 82 11.47 -17.82 -10.50
CA ALA A 82 10.83 -17.88 -9.18
C ALA A 82 10.81 -19.23 -8.42
N ALA A 83 10.38 -20.36 -9.01
CA ALA A 83 10.23 -21.61 -8.24
C ALA A 83 11.50 -22.48 -8.20
N HIS A 84 12.30 -22.47 -9.27
CA HIS A 84 13.52 -23.28 -9.37
C HIS A 84 14.70 -22.71 -8.56
N ALA A 85 14.81 -21.38 -8.50
CA ALA A 85 15.87 -20.71 -7.75
C ALA A 85 15.86 -21.05 -6.24
N ASN A 86 14.69 -21.18 -5.61
CA ASN A 86 14.61 -21.58 -4.20
C ASN A 86 14.97 -23.07 -3.99
N LYS A 87 14.60 -23.97 -4.91
CA LYS A 87 14.97 -25.40 -4.82
C LYS A 87 16.47 -25.62 -5.09
N MET A 88 17.06 -24.91 -6.04
CA MET A 88 18.50 -25.02 -6.33
C MET A 88 19.37 -24.41 -5.21
N ARG A 89 18.86 -23.42 -4.46
CA ARG A 89 19.58 -22.89 -3.30
C ARG A 89 19.85 -23.97 -2.24
N ASP A 90 18.87 -24.82 -1.95
CA ASP A 90 19.03 -25.91 -0.97
C ASP A 90 20.04 -26.98 -1.42
N THR A 91 20.33 -27.11 -2.72
CA THR A 91 21.35 -28.07 -3.22
C THR A 91 22.74 -27.45 -3.32
N ILE A 92 22.85 -26.13 -3.32
CA ILE A 92 24.10 -25.41 -3.53
C ILE A 92 24.67 -24.83 -2.23
N ASP A 93 23.82 -24.56 -1.23
CA ASP A 93 24.27 -24.04 0.07
C ASP A 93 25.26 -24.99 0.76
N LEU A 94 26.08 -24.42 1.66
CA LEU A 94 27.03 -25.17 2.46
C LEU A 94 26.35 -25.67 3.74
N ASP A 95 25.89 -26.91 3.72
CA ASP A 95 25.45 -27.61 4.92
C ASP A 95 26.65 -27.96 5.84
N VAL A 96 26.36 -28.52 7.02
CA VAL A 96 27.38 -28.87 8.01
C VAL A 96 28.43 -29.84 7.44
N ASN A 97 28.04 -30.75 6.55
CA ASN A 97 28.95 -31.71 5.92
C ASN A 97 29.86 -31.01 4.90
N ALA A 98 29.31 -30.13 4.08
CA ALA A 98 30.07 -29.34 3.10
C ALA A 98 31.09 -28.42 3.79
N ILE A 99 30.71 -27.78 4.90
CA ILE A 99 31.63 -26.99 5.74
C ILE A 99 32.75 -27.88 6.30
N SER A 100 32.42 -29.08 6.78
CA SER A 100 33.42 -30.03 7.27
C SER A 100 34.37 -30.50 6.17
N GLU A 101 33.87 -30.73 4.95
CA GLU A 101 34.69 -31.13 3.81
C GLU A 101 35.70 -30.04 3.43
N LEU A 102 35.27 -28.78 3.37
CA LEU A 102 36.16 -27.64 3.12
C LEU A 102 37.27 -27.51 4.17
N LYS A 103 36.91 -27.65 5.45
CA LYS A 103 37.88 -27.63 6.55
C LYS A 103 38.87 -28.79 6.46
N ASN A 104 38.40 -29.99 6.14
CA ASN A 104 39.25 -31.17 5.96
C ASN A 104 40.18 -31.04 4.75
N LYS A 105 39.76 -30.34 3.70
CA LYS A 105 40.58 -29.97 2.54
C LYS A 105 41.56 -28.81 2.84
N GLY A 106 41.52 -28.22 4.04
CA GLY A 106 42.39 -27.10 4.42
C GLY A 106 42.03 -25.77 3.77
N ILE A 107 40.82 -25.62 3.23
CA ILE A 107 40.36 -24.36 2.63
C ILE A 107 40.08 -23.33 3.75
N PRO A 108 40.78 -22.19 3.78
CA PRO A 108 40.59 -21.17 4.81
C PRO A 108 39.24 -20.44 4.65
N ALA A 109 38.78 -19.81 5.75
CA ALA A 109 37.65 -18.88 5.68
C ALA A 109 37.94 -17.72 4.72
N THR A 110 36.91 -17.20 4.07
CA THR A 110 37.06 -16.14 3.05
C THR A 110 37.41 -14.79 3.70
N ASP A 111 38.43 -14.10 3.18
CA ASP A 111 38.69 -12.69 3.52
C ASP A 111 37.68 -11.78 2.81
N ASP A 112 36.64 -11.36 3.52
CA ASP A 112 35.62 -10.44 3.01
C ASP A 112 35.88 -8.96 3.38
N SER A 113 37.03 -8.64 3.99
CA SER A 113 37.41 -7.26 4.31
C SER A 113 37.44 -6.30 3.11
N PRO A 114 37.71 -6.73 1.85
CA PRO A 114 37.63 -5.84 0.69
C PRO A 114 36.27 -5.18 0.49
N LYS A 115 35.17 -5.75 1.02
CA LYS A 115 33.82 -5.14 0.91
C LYS A 115 33.70 -3.78 1.59
N TYR A 116 34.61 -3.45 2.50
CA TYR A 116 34.68 -2.15 3.19
C TYR A 116 35.63 -1.14 2.54
N LYS A 117 36.24 -1.49 1.41
CA LYS A 117 37.18 -0.61 0.69
C LYS A 117 36.46 0.21 -0.37
N TYR A 118 35.95 1.36 0.04
CA TYR A 118 35.29 2.33 -0.85
C TYR A 118 35.43 3.74 -0.29
N HIS A 119 35.23 4.75 -1.13
CA HIS A 119 35.17 6.14 -0.70
C HIS A 119 34.14 6.91 -1.53
N ALA A 120 33.51 7.91 -0.91
CA ALA A 120 32.67 8.86 -1.64
C ALA A 120 33.54 9.72 -2.56
N LEU A 121 33.07 9.98 -3.78
CA LEU A 121 33.76 10.84 -4.75
C LEU A 121 33.71 12.32 -4.36
N SER A 122 32.70 12.72 -3.60
CA SER A 122 32.54 14.05 -3.00
C SER A 122 32.00 13.89 -1.59
N SER A 123 32.43 14.74 -0.66
CA SER A 123 31.88 14.79 0.70
C SER A 123 30.69 15.74 0.84
N GLU A 124 30.49 16.63 -0.13
CA GLU A 124 29.52 17.74 -0.07
C GLU A 124 28.28 17.48 -0.94
N ASP A 125 28.36 16.56 -1.89
CA ASP A 125 27.26 16.26 -2.83
C ASP A 125 26.40 15.09 -2.31
N GLU A 126 25.14 15.36 -1.96
CA GLU A 126 24.17 14.35 -1.53
C GLU A 126 23.93 13.24 -2.59
N GLN A 127 24.18 13.56 -3.86
CA GLN A 127 24.06 12.63 -4.99
C GLN A 127 25.39 11.98 -5.37
N THR A 128 26.44 12.15 -4.56
CA THR A 128 27.74 11.56 -4.84
C THR A 128 27.65 10.03 -4.98
N LEU A 129 28.50 9.51 -5.85
CA LEU A 129 28.72 8.07 -5.99
C LEU A 129 29.88 7.64 -5.09
N TYR A 130 29.89 6.36 -4.74
CA TYR A 130 31.04 5.73 -4.10
C TYR A 130 31.85 4.99 -5.15
N ASN A 131 33.16 5.14 -5.06
CA ASN A 131 34.11 4.34 -5.82
C ASN A 131 34.54 3.15 -4.96
N PHE A 132 34.35 1.94 -5.48
CA PHE A 132 34.71 0.69 -4.81
C PHE A 132 36.07 0.21 -5.33
N GLU A 133 36.97 -0.15 -4.42
CA GLU A 133 38.27 -0.66 -4.84
C GLU A 133 38.11 -1.99 -5.61
N LYS A 134 38.89 -2.13 -6.68
CA LYS A 134 38.96 -3.38 -7.44
C LYS A 134 39.44 -4.51 -6.54
N CYS A 135 38.79 -5.66 -6.65
CA CYS A 135 39.18 -6.86 -5.91
C CYS A 135 39.46 -7.98 -6.90
N GLU A 136 40.60 -8.65 -6.71
CA GLU A 136 40.92 -9.92 -7.35
C GLU A 136 40.84 -11.02 -6.29
N GLY A 137 40.39 -12.21 -6.69
CA GLY A 137 40.39 -13.40 -5.84
C GLY A 137 40.75 -14.65 -6.63
N ILE A 138 41.03 -15.73 -5.91
CA ILE A 138 41.33 -17.07 -6.43
C ILE A 138 40.18 -17.99 -6.06
N ILE A 139 39.69 -18.77 -7.03
CA ILE A 139 38.67 -19.78 -6.79
C ILE A 139 39.28 -20.91 -5.96
N LEU A 140 38.79 -21.11 -4.74
CA LEU A 140 39.24 -22.16 -3.82
C LEU A 140 38.37 -23.42 -3.86
N ALA A 141 37.09 -23.27 -4.20
CA ALA A 141 36.17 -24.38 -4.33
C ALA A 141 35.03 -24.03 -5.27
N LEU A 142 34.56 -25.02 -6.02
CA LEU A 142 33.37 -24.96 -6.86
C LEU A 142 32.39 -26.04 -6.41
N ARG A 143 31.10 -25.71 -6.38
CA ARG A 143 30.05 -26.61 -5.89
C ARG A 143 28.82 -26.56 -6.79
N LYS A 144 28.31 -27.73 -7.15
CA LYS A 144 27.06 -27.92 -7.90
C LYS A 144 26.39 -29.19 -7.40
N ASP A 145 25.06 -29.21 -7.31
CA ASP A 145 24.28 -30.41 -6.96
C ASP A 145 24.79 -31.17 -5.71
N LYS A 146 25.11 -30.43 -4.64
CA LYS A 146 25.65 -30.91 -3.35
C LYS A 146 27.05 -31.53 -3.37
N ILE A 147 27.75 -31.49 -4.50
CA ILE A 147 29.12 -32.01 -4.64
C ILE A 147 30.10 -30.89 -4.96
N PHE A 148 31.32 -31.01 -4.46
CA PHE A 148 32.42 -30.15 -4.88
C PHE A 148 33.05 -30.70 -6.16
N LEU A 149 33.33 -29.81 -7.10
CA LEU A 149 33.88 -30.10 -8.42
C LEU A 149 35.17 -29.31 -8.63
N ASP A 150 36.00 -29.78 -9.56
CA ASP A 150 37.21 -29.06 -9.96
C ASP A 150 36.92 -27.98 -11.01
N THR A 151 35.84 -28.15 -11.79
CA THR A 151 35.41 -27.23 -12.85
C THR A 151 33.89 -27.05 -12.88
N LEU A 152 33.45 -25.89 -13.36
CA LEU A 152 32.07 -25.63 -13.79
C LEU A 152 32.09 -25.09 -15.21
N ASN A 153 31.08 -25.45 -16.00
CA ASN A 153 30.97 -25.14 -17.43
C ASN A 153 29.81 -24.19 -17.72
N SER A 154 29.79 -23.65 -18.93
CA SER A 154 28.76 -22.71 -19.38
C SER A 154 27.36 -23.27 -19.16
N GLY A 155 26.49 -22.48 -18.54
CA GLY A 155 25.12 -22.87 -18.17
C GLY A 155 25.01 -23.59 -16.83
N ASP A 156 26.12 -23.95 -16.18
CA ASP A 156 26.08 -24.49 -14.84
C ASP A 156 25.63 -23.42 -13.84
N PHE A 157 24.57 -23.73 -13.09
CA PHE A 157 24.18 -23.00 -11.89
C PHE A 157 24.81 -23.66 -10.66
N GLY A 158 25.64 -22.91 -9.94
CA GLY A 158 26.44 -23.44 -8.84
C GLY A 158 26.83 -22.38 -7.82
N ALA A 159 27.73 -22.77 -6.92
CA ALA A 159 28.42 -21.87 -6.01
C ALA A 159 29.93 -21.95 -6.19
N LEU A 160 30.59 -20.86 -5.84
CA LEU A 160 32.03 -20.80 -5.70
C LEU A 160 32.42 -20.13 -4.39
N ILE A 161 33.63 -20.45 -3.94
CA ILE A 161 34.26 -19.85 -2.76
C ILE A 161 35.58 -19.25 -3.22
N LEU A 162 35.81 -18.00 -2.87
CA LEU A 162 37.07 -17.30 -3.11
C LEU A 162 37.92 -17.24 -1.84
N ASP A 163 39.22 -17.04 -2.02
CA ASP A 163 40.14 -16.67 -0.94
C ASP A 163 39.76 -15.33 -0.32
N ARG A 164 39.36 -14.36 -1.16
CA ARG A 164 38.91 -13.04 -0.76
C ARG A 164 37.82 -12.46 -1.67
N THR A 165 36.99 -11.57 -1.15
CA THR A 165 35.91 -10.96 -1.95
C THR A 165 35.48 -9.57 -1.49
N ASN A 166 35.04 -8.74 -2.44
CA ASN A 166 34.39 -7.45 -2.17
C ASN A 166 32.85 -7.53 -2.15
N PHE A 167 32.26 -8.72 -2.40
CA PHE A 167 30.82 -8.94 -2.30
C PHE A 167 30.38 -9.04 -0.83
N TYR A 168 29.26 -8.41 -0.51
CA TYR A 168 28.61 -8.53 0.79
C TYR A 168 27.68 -9.74 0.78
N ALA A 169 27.90 -10.66 1.72
CA ALA A 169 26.98 -11.75 2.01
C ALA A 169 25.78 -11.26 2.82
N GLU A 170 24.58 -11.74 2.51
CA GLU A 170 23.38 -11.38 3.28
C GLU A 170 23.55 -11.67 4.78
N GLN A 171 23.49 -10.61 5.59
CA GLN A 171 23.61 -10.67 7.05
C GLN A 171 23.16 -9.34 7.67
N GLY A 172 22.72 -9.38 8.93
CA GLY A 172 22.38 -8.16 9.71
C GLY A 172 21.19 -7.37 9.16
N GLY A 173 20.31 -7.99 8.36
CA GLY A 173 19.19 -7.33 7.67
C GLY A 173 19.55 -6.77 6.30
N GLN A 174 20.84 -6.55 6.00
CA GLN A 174 21.28 -6.18 4.66
C GLN A 174 21.28 -7.38 3.72
N ILE A 175 20.66 -7.21 2.55
CA ILE A 175 20.65 -8.23 1.51
C ILE A 175 22.01 -8.36 0.81
N PHE A 176 22.25 -9.52 0.22
CA PHE A 176 23.45 -9.84 -0.55
C PHE A 176 23.68 -8.89 -1.73
N ASP A 177 24.91 -8.83 -2.21
CA ASP A 177 25.24 -8.22 -3.50
C ASP A 177 25.02 -9.12 -4.70
N THR A 178 24.92 -8.47 -5.85
CA THR A 178 24.94 -9.10 -7.19
C THR A 178 26.10 -8.52 -7.98
N GLY A 179 26.49 -9.18 -9.06
CA GLY A 179 27.62 -8.73 -9.87
C GLY A 179 28.16 -9.83 -10.76
N VAL A 180 29.38 -9.64 -11.24
CA VAL A 180 30.06 -10.57 -12.15
C VAL A 180 31.49 -10.79 -11.65
N LEU A 181 31.94 -12.03 -11.72
CA LEU A 181 33.35 -12.39 -11.63
C LEU A 181 33.85 -12.68 -13.04
N THR A 182 35.00 -12.13 -13.42
CA THR A 182 35.61 -12.39 -14.72
C THR A 182 36.97 -13.01 -14.51
N GLU A 183 37.15 -14.22 -15.01
CA GLU A 183 38.43 -14.91 -15.02
C GLU A 183 39.44 -14.16 -15.91
N VAL A 184 40.70 -14.09 -15.47
CA VAL A 184 41.69 -13.15 -16.00
C VAL A 184 42.21 -13.53 -17.39
N ASP A 185 42.41 -14.81 -17.67
CA ASP A 185 43.14 -15.28 -18.87
C ASP A 185 42.21 -15.69 -20.03
N LYS A 186 41.20 -16.52 -19.74
CA LYS A 186 40.17 -16.99 -20.69
C LYS A 186 39.02 -16.00 -20.84
N GLY A 187 38.77 -15.19 -19.81
CA GLY A 187 37.67 -14.23 -19.80
C GLY A 187 36.31 -14.89 -19.60
N SER A 188 36.28 -16.08 -19.00
CA SER A 188 35.07 -16.76 -18.52
C SER A 188 34.42 -15.95 -17.39
N GLU A 189 33.10 -15.99 -17.27
CA GLU A 189 32.35 -15.17 -16.31
C GLU A 189 31.52 -16.02 -15.35
N PHE A 190 31.34 -15.51 -14.13
CA PHE A 190 30.37 -16.02 -13.17
C PHE A 190 29.41 -14.91 -12.80
N ILE A 191 28.14 -15.07 -13.16
CA ILE A 191 27.08 -14.09 -12.88
C ILE A 191 26.54 -14.36 -11.47
N VAL A 192 26.97 -13.54 -10.51
CA VAL A 192 26.61 -13.66 -9.09
C VAL A 192 25.18 -13.15 -8.88
N SER A 193 24.28 -14.05 -8.48
CA SER A 193 22.86 -13.77 -8.25
C SER A 193 22.47 -13.82 -6.76
N ASN A 194 23.32 -14.39 -5.91
CA ASN A 194 23.16 -14.43 -4.47
C ASN A 194 24.52 -14.59 -3.77
N VAL A 195 24.67 -14.08 -2.55
CA VAL A 195 25.86 -14.24 -1.73
C VAL A 195 25.46 -14.54 -0.29
N GLN A 196 25.98 -15.63 0.27
CA GLN A 196 25.70 -16.08 1.63
C GLN A 196 26.97 -16.24 2.43
N ILE A 197 26.87 -16.27 3.76
CA ILE A 197 27.99 -16.62 4.64
C ILE A 197 27.62 -17.88 5.44
N ARG A 198 28.51 -18.88 5.43
CA ARG A 198 28.32 -20.16 6.13
C ARG A 198 29.63 -20.63 6.73
N GLY A 199 29.70 -20.73 8.06
CA GLY A 199 30.89 -21.24 8.75
C GLY A 199 32.19 -20.44 8.50
N GLY A 200 32.08 -19.17 8.08
CA GLY A 200 33.22 -18.31 7.69
C GLY A 200 33.52 -18.27 6.19
N TYR A 201 32.85 -19.07 5.38
CA TYR A 201 32.98 -19.05 3.92
C TYR A 201 31.93 -18.12 3.32
N VAL A 202 32.36 -17.24 2.41
CA VAL A 202 31.44 -16.47 1.56
C VAL A 202 31.12 -17.31 0.32
N VAL A 203 29.85 -17.67 0.19
CA VAL A 203 29.32 -18.54 -0.86
C VAL A 203 28.70 -17.66 -1.93
N LEU A 204 29.36 -17.54 -3.08
CA LEU A 204 28.85 -16.80 -4.23
C LEU A 204 28.06 -17.77 -5.11
N VAL A 205 26.77 -17.53 -5.31
CA VAL A 205 25.86 -18.40 -6.06
C VAL A 205 25.46 -17.73 -7.37
N GLY A 206 25.51 -18.47 -8.46
CA GLY A 206 25.39 -17.88 -9.78
C GLY A 206 25.48 -18.88 -10.92
N THR A 207 25.53 -18.34 -12.14
CA THR A 207 25.64 -19.10 -13.38
C THR A 207 26.99 -18.85 -14.03
N VAL A 208 27.59 -19.90 -14.57
CA VAL A 208 28.87 -19.83 -15.30
C VAL A 208 28.63 -19.56 -16.78
N GLU A 209 29.48 -18.73 -17.36
CA GLU A 209 29.59 -18.46 -18.79
C GLU A 209 31.05 -18.72 -19.22
N GLY A 210 31.28 -19.80 -19.98
CA GLY A 210 32.62 -20.32 -20.26
C GLY A 210 33.01 -21.47 -19.33
N GLU A 211 34.25 -21.50 -18.86
CA GLU A 211 34.74 -22.54 -17.97
C GLU A 211 35.52 -21.89 -16.82
N LEU A 212 35.17 -22.26 -15.59
CA LEU A 212 35.85 -21.84 -14.38
C LEU A 212 36.34 -23.06 -13.63
N SER A 213 37.60 -23.00 -13.19
CA SER A 213 38.28 -24.08 -12.48
C SER A 213 38.78 -23.60 -11.11
N VAL A 214 38.93 -24.53 -10.17
CA VAL A 214 39.63 -24.25 -8.91
C VAL A 214 41.07 -23.83 -9.23
N GLY A 215 41.51 -22.72 -8.63
CA GLY A 215 42.81 -22.08 -8.88
C GLY A 215 42.75 -20.90 -9.85
N ASP A 216 41.66 -20.72 -10.59
CA ASP A 216 41.50 -19.59 -11.50
C ASP A 216 41.47 -18.26 -10.73
N ARG A 217 42.08 -17.24 -11.31
CA ARG A 217 42.04 -15.86 -10.81
C ARG A 217 40.88 -15.12 -11.43
N VAL A 218 40.11 -14.43 -10.60
CA VAL A 218 38.93 -13.66 -11.03
C VAL A 218 38.99 -12.21 -10.55
N ILE A 219 38.63 -11.29 -11.45
CA ILE A 219 38.34 -9.89 -11.14
C ILE A 219 36.87 -9.78 -10.73
N GLN A 220 36.60 -9.05 -9.66
CA GLN A 220 35.28 -8.96 -9.04
C GLN A 220 34.63 -7.61 -9.31
N ALA A 221 33.46 -7.61 -9.96
CA ALA A 221 32.68 -6.41 -10.26
C ALA A 221 31.28 -6.52 -9.65
N ILE A 222 31.05 -5.82 -8.53
CA ILE A 222 29.74 -5.73 -7.90
C ILE A 222 28.81 -4.79 -8.69
N ASP A 223 27.50 -4.95 -8.52
CA ASP A 223 26.52 -3.94 -8.91
C ASP A 223 26.58 -2.74 -7.97
N GLU A 224 27.43 -1.77 -8.32
CA GLU A 224 27.70 -0.57 -7.53
C GLU A 224 26.47 0.30 -7.32
N ASP A 225 25.56 0.39 -8.31
CA ASP A 225 24.36 1.23 -8.19
C ASP A 225 23.42 0.61 -7.15
N ARG A 226 23.23 -0.71 -7.22
CA ARG A 226 22.48 -1.47 -6.22
C ARG A 226 23.12 -1.38 -4.83
N ARG A 227 24.45 -1.53 -4.74
CA ARG A 227 25.19 -1.39 -3.48
C ARG A 227 25.02 0.00 -2.86
N ASN A 228 25.10 1.06 -3.67
CA ASN A 228 24.91 2.44 -3.22
C ASN A 228 23.52 2.65 -2.61
N LEU A 229 22.46 2.15 -3.26
CA LEU A 229 21.09 2.23 -2.74
C LEU A 229 20.92 1.45 -1.43
N ILE A 230 21.52 0.26 -1.33
CA ILE A 230 21.53 -0.53 -0.10
C ILE A 230 22.25 0.23 1.02
N MET A 231 23.42 0.83 0.76
CA MET A 231 24.16 1.62 1.76
C MET A 231 23.35 2.84 2.25
N LYS A 232 22.61 3.52 1.37
CA LYS A 232 21.68 4.60 1.75
C LYS A 232 20.61 4.07 2.71
N ASN A 233 19.94 2.98 2.37
CA ASN A 233 18.92 2.36 3.22
C ASN A 233 19.50 1.79 4.53
N HIS A 234 20.74 1.30 4.53
CA HIS A 234 21.38 0.75 5.74
C HIS A 234 21.69 1.87 6.74
N THR A 235 22.35 2.93 6.27
CA THR A 235 22.64 4.11 7.09
C THR A 235 21.35 4.75 7.56
N GLY A 236 20.34 4.84 6.68
CA GLY A 236 18.98 5.28 7.03
C GLY A 236 18.30 4.43 8.09
N THR A 237 18.60 3.14 8.19
CA THR A 237 18.06 2.26 9.23
C THR A 237 18.58 2.64 10.62
N HIS A 238 19.87 2.99 10.74
CA HIS A 238 20.44 3.46 12.00
C HIS A 238 19.90 4.84 12.41
N VAL A 239 19.75 5.75 11.43
CA VAL A 239 19.12 7.07 11.65
C VAL A 239 17.68 6.89 12.13
N LEU A 240 16.90 6.02 11.47
CA LEU A 240 15.53 5.74 11.84
C LEU A 240 15.44 5.14 13.26
N ASN A 241 16.31 4.17 13.60
CA ASN A 241 16.31 3.58 14.93
C ASN A 241 16.63 4.61 16.02
N PHE A 242 17.61 5.49 15.77
CA PHE A 242 17.92 6.60 16.66
C PHE A 242 16.70 7.54 16.87
N ALA A 243 16.06 7.96 15.77
CA ALA A 243 14.88 8.82 15.83
C ALA A 243 13.70 8.15 16.58
N LEU A 244 13.48 6.85 16.35
CA LEU A 244 12.45 6.08 17.06
C LEU A 244 12.71 6.03 18.56
N ARG A 245 13.96 5.76 18.99
CA ARG A 245 14.33 5.78 20.41
C ARG A 245 14.11 7.15 21.04
N LYS A 246 14.45 8.23 20.31
CA LYS A 246 14.29 9.59 20.79
C LYS A 246 12.82 10.02 20.95
N VAL A 247 11.95 9.65 20.01
CA VAL A 247 10.54 10.07 20.01
C VAL A 247 9.65 9.16 20.86
N ILE A 248 9.88 7.85 20.84
CA ILE A 248 9.00 6.85 21.46
C ILE A 248 9.54 6.38 22.82
N GLY A 249 10.86 6.43 23.01
CA GLY A 249 11.54 5.90 24.20
C GLY A 249 12.07 4.50 23.98
N GLU A 250 11.86 3.61 24.95
CA GLU A 250 12.38 2.23 24.91
C GLU A 250 11.74 1.39 23.80
N VAL A 251 12.37 1.41 22.62
CA VAL A 251 12.07 0.55 21.48
C VAL A 251 13.24 -0.39 21.23
N GLU A 252 12.93 -1.65 20.92
CA GLU A 252 13.92 -2.67 20.57
C GLU A 252 13.67 -3.16 19.14
N GLN A 253 14.75 -3.26 18.36
CA GLN A 253 14.70 -3.90 17.05
C GLN A 253 14.37 -5.39 17.19
N LYS A 254 13.36 -5.86 16.45
CA LYS A 254 12.98 -7.28 16.33
C LYS A 254 13.25 -7.87 14.95
N GLY A 255 13.50 -7.02 13.95
CA GLY A 255 13.81 -7.44 12.59
C GLY A 255 14.22 -6.25 11.74
N SER A 256 15.02 -6.52 10.71
CA SER A 256 15.40 -5.53 9.70
C SER A 256 15.47 -6.19 8.33
N LEU A 257 15.19 -5.41 7.28
CA LEU A 257 15.50 -5.73 5.89
C LEU A 257 15.97 -4.42 5.23
N VAL A 258 17.14 -4.46 4.62
CA VAL A 258 17.75 -3.37 3.87
C VAL A 258 17.95 -3.83 2.44
N ALA A 259 17.08 -3.34 1.56
CA ALA A 259 17.05 -3.62 0.13
C ALA A 259 17.34 -2.33 -0.66
N PRO A 260 17.61 -2.35 -1.98
CA PRO A 260 17.86 -1.13 -2.75
C PRO A 260 16.63 -0.22 -2.84
N ASP A 261 15.43 -0.79 -2.84
CA ASP A 261 14.16 -0.06 -3.02
C ASP A 261 13.54 0.43 -1.71
N ARG A 262 13.92 -0.16 -0.56
CA ARG A 262 13.35 0.17 0.75
C ARG A 262 14.18 -0.35 1.92
N LEU A 263 13.93 0.24 3.09
CA LEU A 263 14.24 -0.38 4.38
C LEU A 263 12.95 -0.77 5.10
N ARG A 264 13.02 -1.83 5.89
CA ARG A 264 11.94 -2.32 6.77
C ARG A 264 12.50 -2.52 8.16
N PHE A 265 11.86 -1.93 9.15
CA PHE A 265 12.29 -1.95 10.53
C PHE A 265 11.16 -2.46 11.43
N ASP A 266 11.38 -3.58 12.09
CA ASP A 266 10.43 -4.16 13.03
C ASP A 266 10.87 -3.81 14.46
N LEU A 267 9.97 -3.23 15.25
CA LEU A 267 10.25 -2.72 16.60
C LEU A 267 9.21 -3.15 17.63
N THR A 268 9.59 -3.14 18.90
CA THR A 268 8.64 -3.26 20.01
C THR A 268 7.84 -1.96 20.18
N ALA A 269 6.52 -2.07 20.11
CA ALA A 269 5.61 -0.98 20.46
C ALA A 269 4.26 -1.55 20.89
N LYS A 270 3.79 -1.16 22.07
CA LYS A 270 2.53 -1.67 22.65
C LYS A 270 1.29 -1.17 21.90
N GLN A 271 1.36 0.04 21.36
CA GLN A 271 0.26 0.72 20.67
C GLN A 271 0.71 1.15 19.27
N PRO A 272 -0.23 1.35 18.33
CA PRO A 272 0.05 2.06 17.09
C PRO A 272 0.74 3.38 17.34
N LEU A 273 1.75 3.68 16.53
CA LEU A 273 2.35 5.01 16.52
C LEU A 273 1.30 5.98 15.98
N THR A 274 1.15 7.12 16.63
CA THR A 274 0.27 8.18 16.15
C THR A 274 0.90 8.86 14.93
N SER A 275 0.08 9.47 14.06
CA SER A 275 0.58 10.26 12.92
C SER A 275 1.55 11.36 13.35
N GLU A 276 1.34 11.91 14.56
CA GLU A 276 2.23 12.91 15.15
C GLU A 276 3.59 12.31 15.54
N GLN A 277 3.61 11.13 16.15
CA GLN A 277 4.87 10.43 16.44
C GLN A 277 5.63 10.07 15.16
N ILE A 278 4.93 9.60 14.13
CA ILE A 278 5.57 9.28 12.83
C ILE A 278 6.17 10.55 12.21
N ARG A 279 5.44 11.67 12.23
CA ARG A 279 5.94 12.97 11.78
C ARG A 279 7.20 13.39 12.54
N MET A 280 7.18 13.30 13.87
CA MET A 280 8.35 13.62 14.71
C MET A 280 9.55 12.71 14.41
N VAL A 281 9.32 11.42 14.14
CA VAL A 281 10.39 10.48 13.77
C VAL A 281 11.02 10.84 12.42
N GLU A 282 10.21 11.22 11.42
CA GLU A 282 10.71 11.70 10.13
C GLU A 282 11.50 13.01 10.30
N GLU A 283 11.00 13.95 11.12
CA GLU A 283 11.68 15.22 11.41
C GLU A 283 13.02 15.02 12.13
N GLU A 284 13.06 14.17 13.16
CA GLU A 284 14.30 13.82 13.88
C GLU A 284 15.30 13.09 12.98
N SER A 285 14.82 12.21 12.11
CA SER A 285 15.66 11.54 11.11
C SER A 285 16.28 12.54 10.14
N GLN A 286 15.45 13.45 9.61
CA GLN A 286 15.91 14.46 8.66
C GLN A 286 16.87 15.45 9.32
N MET A 287 16.62 15.87 10.56
CA MET A 287 17.57 16.72 11.31
C MET A 287 18.95 16.08 11.43
N LEU A 288 19.02 14.77 11.72
CA LEU A 288 20.31 14.06 11.77
C LEU A 288 20.97 13.98 10.38
N ILE A 289 20.19 13.72 9.33
CA ILE A 289 20.69 13.67 7.95
C ILE A 289 21.27 15.03 7.53
N ASP A 290 20.56 16.12 7.84
CA ASP A 290 20.94 17.48 7.47
C ASP A 290 22.23 17.97 8.17
N THR A 291 22.67 17.28 9.24
CA THR A 291 23.98 17.58 9.87
C THR A 291 25.17 17.32 8.96
N ASN A 292 25.01 16.50 7.91
CA ASN A 292 26.12 16.05 7.06
C ASN A 292 27.29 15.44 7.85
N ALA A 293 27.00 14.90 9.04
CA ALA A 293 28.00 14.31 9.90
C ALA A 293 28.65 13.07 9.26
N ARG A 294 29.95 12.92 9.53
CA ARG A 294 30.70 11.73 9.12
C ARG A 294 30.16 10.48 9.82
N VAL A 295 30.06 9.38 9.07
CA VAL A 295 29.77 8.06 9.61
C VAL A 295 31.10 7.33 9.82
N PHE A 296 31.36 6.95 11.06
CA PHE A 296 32.53 6.17 11.48
C PHE A 296 32.15 4.70 11.55
N ALA A 297 33.07 3.81 11.17
CA ALA A 297 32.82 2.37 11.18
C ALA A 297 34.10 1.57 11.38
N GLU A 298 34.34 1.07 12.60
CA GLU A 298 35.62 0.49 13.00
C GLU A 298 35.44 -0.74 13.89
N ASN A 299 36.45 -1.62 13.91
CA ASN A 299 36.46 -2.79 14.77
C ASN A 299 36.99 -2.43 16.17
N ALA A 300 36.38 -2.99 17.20
CA ALA A 300 36.82 -2.88 18.58
C ALA A 300 36.71 -4.25 19.28
N PRO A 301 37.50 -4.51 20.33
CA PRO A 301 37.30 -5.67 21.19
C PRO A 301 35.89 -5.65 21.77
N LEU A 302 35.16 -6.76 21.65
CA LEU A 302 33.76 -6.87 22.09
C LEU A 302 33.60 -6.56 23.58
N ALA A 303 34.59 -6.94 24.39
CA ALA A 303 34.62 -6.68 25.83
C ALA A 303 34.61 -5.17 26.15
N GLU A 304 35.33 -4.37 25.38
CA GLU A 304 35.37 -2.91 25.54
C GLU A 304 34.15 -2.23 24.91
N ALA A 305 33.76 -2.68 23.72
CA ALA A 305 32.62 -2.14 22.98
C ALA A 305 31.31 -2.25 23.77
N ARG A 306 31.12 -3.37 24.50
CA ARG A 306 29.95 -3.59 25.37
C ARG A 306 29.88 -2.67 26.59
N GLN A 307 30.98 -2.02 26.95
CA GLN A 307 30.98 -1.07 28.06
C GLN A 307 30.41 0.29 27.64
N ILE A 308 30.37 0.60 26.33
CA ILE A 308 29.75 1.82 25.82
C ILE A 308 28.26 1.82 26.19
N ASN A 309 27.78 2.90 26.80
CA ASN A 309 26.40 3.07 27.21
C ASN A 309 25.46 2.92 25.99
N GLY A 310 24.32 2.25 26.16
CA GLY A 310 23.36 1.98 25.08
C GLY A 310 23.73 0.83 24.12
N LEU A 311 24.98 0.36 24.07
CA LEU A 311 25.38 -0.74 23.19
C LEU A 311 25.26 -2.11 23.87
N ARG A 312 24.23 -2.88 23.48
CA ARG A 312 24.01 -4.24 24.00
C ARG A 312 23.57 -5.16 22.85
N ALA A 313 24.39 -6.15 22.50
CA ALA A 313 23.99 -7.26 21.62
C ALA A 313 25.01 -8.43 21.66
N ALA A 314 24.59 -9.58 21.13
CA ALA A 314 25.44 -10.74 20.89
C ALA A 314 26.08 -10.64 19.49
N TYR A 315 27.38 -10.34 19.45
CA TYR A 315 28.20 -10.26 18.23
C TYR A 315 29.49 -11.06 18.44
N PRO A 316 30.16 -11.51 17.37
CA PRO A 316 31.50 -12.08 17.46
C PRO A 316 32.53 -11.01 17.90
N ASP A 317 33.68 -11.47 18.38
CA ASP A 317 34.85 -10.64 18.71
C ASP A 317 35.91 -10.79 17.60
N PRO A 318 36.45 -9.70 17.03
CA PRO A 318 36.11 -8.29 17.27
C PRO A 318 34.72 -7.93 16.74
N VAL A 319 34.13 -6.88 17.32
CA VAL A 319 32.85 -6.33 16.86
C VAL A 319 33.10 -5.03 16.09
N ARG A 320 32.34 -4.82 15.03
CA ARG A 320 32.34 -3.56 14.27
C ARG A 320 31.29 -2.61 14.82
N ILE A 321 31.70 -1.40 15.18
CA ILE A 321 30.85 -0.32 15.70
C ILE A 321 30.66 0.70 14.58
N VAL A 322 29.42 1.11 14.36
CA VAL A 322 29.05 2.21 13.45
C VAL A 322 28.51 3.36 14.27
N SER A 323 28.94 4.58 13.96
CA SER A 323 28.59 5.80 14.69
C SER A 323 28.41 6.98 13.73
N VAL A 324 27.35 7.76 13.90
CA VAL A 324 27.14 9.00 13.15
C VAL A 324 27.66 10.20 13.95
N GLY A 325 28.69 10.89 13.46
CA GLY A 325 29.18 12.14 14.03
C GLY A 325 30.14 12.02 15.21
N VAL A 326 30.16 10.89 15.93
CA VAL A 326 31.09 10.67 17.06
C VAL A 326 32.13 9.60 16.69
N PRO A 327 33.44 9.91 16.73
CA PRO A 327 34.50 8.93 16.48
C PRO A 327 34.44 7.73 17.44
N ILE A 328 34.81 6.54 16.96
CA ILE A 328 34.73 5.30 17.76
C ILE A 328 35.71 5.35 18.94
N GLU A 329 36.87 5.97 18.77
CA GLU A 329 37.86 6.14 19.84
C GLU A 329 37.34 7.06 20.95
N GLU A 330 36.49 8.04 20.61
CA GLU A 330 35.84 8.90 21.60
C GLU A 330 34.81 8.12 22.42
N LEU A 331 34.01 7.28 21.77
CA LEU A 331 33.07 6.38 22.45
C LEU A 331 33.80 5.40 23.39
N LEU A 332 34.92 4.83 22.94
CA LEU A 332 35.74 3.91 23.73
C LEU A 332 36.48 4.59 24.90
N ARG A 333 36.77 5.89 24.81
CA ARG A 333 37.33 6.68 25.91
C ARG A 333 36.26 7.08 26.93
N ASN A 334 35.04 7.40 26.47
CA ASN A 334 33.95 7.93 27.28
C ASN A 334 32.79 6.92 27.42
N LYS A 335 33.12 5.67 27.77
CA LYS A 335 32.19 4.52 27.76
C LYS A 335 30.91 4.75 28.59
N ASP A 336 31.04 5.40 29.74
CA ASP A 336 29.93 5.67 30.68
C ASP A 336 29.14 6.95 30.37
N SER A 337 29.52 7.70 29.32
CA SER A 337 28.82 8.92 28.93
C SER A 337 27.53 8.64 28.16
N ASP A 338 26.65 9.65 28.08
CA ASP A 338 25.43 9.57 27.26
C ASP A 338 25.69 9.85 25.77
N LEU A 339 26.96 9.91 25.32
CA LEU A 339 27.30 10.18 23.91
C LEU A 339 26.66 9.15 22.98
N ALA A 340 26.80 7.86 23.27
CA ALA A 340 26.23 6.80 22.44
C ALA A 340 24.70 6.76 22.49
N VAL A 341 24.09 7.11 23.62
CA VAL A 341 22.63 7.16 23.77
C VAL A 341 22.02 8.28 22.93
N ASN A 342 22.73 9.41 22.83
CA ASN A 342 22.32 10.58 22.07
C ASN A 342 22.84 10.61 20.62
N THR A 343 23.37 9.49 20.12
CA THR A 343 23.90 9.35 18.76
C THR A 343 23.35 8.09 18.09
N ALA A 344 23.32 8.06 16.76
CA ALA A 344 23.07 6.82 16.02
C ALA A 344 24.32 5.92 16.06
N VAL A 345 24.46 5.16 17.15
CA VAL A 345 25.57 4.24 17.44
C VAL A 345 25.07 2.82 17.62
N GLU A 346 25.60 1.87 16.86
CA GLU A 346 25.19 0.45 16.88
C GLU A 346 26.34 -0.51 16.52
N PHE A 347 26.23 -1.78 16.93
CA PHE A 347 27.07 -2.84 16.38
C PHE A 347 26.55 -3.25 15.01
N CYS A 348 27.37 -3.08 13.96
CA CYS A 348 26.96 -3.41 12.60
C CYS A 348 28.13 -3.83 11.71
N GLY A 349 27.99 -5.02 11.12
CA GLY A 349 28.91 -5.56 10.11
C GLY A 349 28.50 -5.22 8.67
N GLY A 350 27.69 -4.17 8.49
CA GLY A 350 27.13 -3.74 7.21
C GLY A 350 28.02 -2.81 6.39
N THR A 351 27.63 -2.54 5.14
CA THR A 351 28.19 -1.44 4.35
C THR A 351 27.40 -0.15 4.59
N HIS A 352 28.09 0.97 4.82
CA HIS A 352 27.48 2.25 5.21
C HIS A 352 28.01 3.40 4.38
N LEU A 353 27.20 4.45 4.25
CA LEU A 353 27.68 5.73 3.75
C LEU A 353 28.78 6.28 4.68
N HIS A 354 29.67 7.12 4.16
CA HIS A 354 30.68 7.85 4.95
C HIS A 354 30.18 9.20 5.47
N ASN A 355 29.08 9.72 4.90
CA ASN A 355 28.40 10.94 5.33
C ASN A 355 26.91 10.64 5.41
N VAL A 356 26.29 10.98 6.54
CA VAL A 356 24.85 10.75 6.77
C VAL A 356 23.97 11.57 5.82
N GLY A 357 24.44 12.73 5.36
CA GLY A 357 23.78 13.58 4.36
C GLY A 357 23.59 12.88 3.01
N HIS A 358 24.46 11.93 2.66
CA HIS A 358 24.33 11.15 1.42
C HIS A 358 23.09 10.23 1.42
N ILE A 359 22.31 10.14 2.51
CA ILE A 359 20.97 9.52 2.50
C ILE A 359 20.00 10.34 1.62
N GLY A 360 20.12 11.66 1.64
CA GLY A 360 19.18 12.60 1.01
C GLY A 360 17.92 12.79 1.86
N LYS A 361 16.80 12.18 1.44
CA LYS A 361 15.55 12.18 2.21
C LYS A 361 15.27 10.82 2.78
N LEU A 362 14.69 10.77 3.97
CA LEU A 362 14.12 9.56 4.57
C LEU A 362 12.63 9.78 4.77
N VAL A 363 11.80 8.94 4.13
CA VAL A 363 10.34 9.02 4.26
C VAL A 363 9.74 7.71 4.72
N ILE A 364 8.93 7.75 5.77
CA ILE A 364 8.15 6.61 6.25
C ILE A 364 6.92 6.48 5.36
N THR A 365 6.63 5.28 4.88
CA THR A 365 5.49 5.01 3.98
C THR A 365 4.46 4.05 4.56
N VAL A 366 4.88 3.17 5.47
CA VAL A 366 4.01 2.20 6.13
C VAL A 366 4.33 2.16 7.61
N GLU A 367 3.27 2.11 8.42
CA GLU A 367 3.29 1.70 9.81
C GLU A 367 2.18 0.66 10.00
N GLU A 368 2.52 -0.52 10.53
CA GLU A 368 1.53 -1.59 10.73
C GLU A 368 1.90 -2.52 11.89
N ALA A 369 0.91 -3.23 12.45
CA ALA A 369 1.14 -4.28 13.42
C ALA A 369 1.42 -5.61 12.70
N ILE A 370 2.47 -6.33 13.11
CA ILE A 370 2.80 -7.65 12.55
C ILE A 370 2.58 -8.79 13.54
N ALA A 371 2.67 -8.49 14.84
CA ALA A 371 2.38 -9.41 15.94
C ALA A 371 1.99 -8.61 17.19
N LYS A 372 1.53 -9.30 18.24
CA LYS A 372 1.19 -8.64 19.52
C LYS A 372 2.43 -7.93 20.09
N GLY A 373 2.38 -6.60 20.16
CA GLY A 373 3.46 -5.76 20.69
C GLY A 373 4.62 -5.51 19.72
N ILE A 374 4.52 -5.94 18.45
CA ILE A 374 5.55 -5.73 17.42
C ILE A 374 4.94 -4.99 16.25
N ARG A 375 5.60 -3.91 15.85
CA ARG A 375 5.18 -3.04 14.74
C ARG A 375 6.27 -2.96 13.69
N ARG A 376 5.86 -2.72 12.46
CA ARG A 376 6.71 -2.61 11.29
C ARG A 376 6.61 -1.21 10.72
N ILE A 377 7.77 -0.63 10.44
CA ILE A 377 7.93 0.60 9.67
C ILE A 377 8.61 0.25 8.36
N ILE A 378 8.10 0.77 7.25
CA ILE A 378 8.79 0.75 5.95
C ILE A 378 9.13 2.19 5.59
N ALA A 379 10.40 2.45 5.31
CA ALA A 379 10.87 3.75 4.87
C ALA A 379 11.64 3.65 3.55
N LEU A 380 11.71 4.77 2.84
CA LEU A 380 12.42 4.93 1.59
C LEU A 380 13.53 5.97 1.79
N THR A 381 14.65 5.79 1.10
CA THR A 381 15.74 6.77 1.04
C THR A 381 16.11 7.11 -0.41
N GLY A 382 16.94 8.13 -0.60
CA GLY A 382 17.51 8.47 -1.90
C GLY A 382 16.44 8.68 -3.00
N PRO A 383 16.64 8.13 -4.21
CA PRO A 383 15.70 8.31 -5.33
C PRO A 383 14.27 7.85 -5.04
N GLU A 384 14.08 6.78 -4.26
CA GLU A 384 12.74 6.27 -3.93
C GLU A 384 11.98 7.22 -2.99
N ALA A 385 12.69 7.86 -2.05
CA ALA A 385 12.10 8.89 -1.21
C ALA A 385 11.65 10.10 -2.04
N SER A 386 12.51 10.59 -2.95
CA SER A 386 12.18 11.69 -3.85
C SER A 386 10.99 11.35 -4.75
N ARG A 387 10.93 10.12 -5.31
CA ARG A 387 9.79 9.64 -6.09
C ARG A 387 8.48 9.63 -5.28
N ALA A 388 8.54 9.17 -4.02
CA ALA A 388 7.36 9.15 -3.15
C ALA A 388 6.86 10.56 -2.82
N ILE A 389 7.77 11.51 -2.57
CA ILE A 389 7.44 12.93 -2.35
C ILE A 389 6.78 13.54 -3.59
N HIS A 390 7.42 13.42 -4.76
CA HIS A 390 6.86 13.95 -6.02
C HIS A 390 5.49 13.33 -6.36
N ARG A 391 5.31 12.03 -6.09
CA ARG A 391 4.02 11.36 -6.27
C ARG A 391 2.95 11.94 -5.34
N ALA A 392 3.32 12.27 -4.09
CA ALA A 392 2.42 12.92 -3.14
C ALA A 392 2.05 14.34 -3.58
N ASP A 393 3.01 15.13 -4.08
CA ASP A 393 2.74 16.48 -4.62
C ASP A 393 1.72 16.43 -5.76
N ARG A 394 1.93 15.53 -6.74
CA ARG A 394 1.02 15.36 -7.88
C ARG A 394 -0.38 14.94 -7.44
N LEU A 395 -0.48 14.02 -6.49
CA LEU A 395 -1.78 13.54 -5.99
C LEU A 395 -2.51 14.60 -5.18
N GLU A 396 -1.79 15.34 -4.34
CA GLU A 396 -2.33 16.44 -3.56
C GLU A 396 -2.91 17.53 -4.47
N GLN A 397 -2.15 17.95 -5.50
CA GLN A 397 -2.63 18.91 -6.49
C GLN A 397 -3.88 18.42 -7.22
N ARG A 398 -3.93 17.14 -7.62
CA ARG A 398 -5.11 16.58 -8.31
C ARG A 398 -6.35 16.53 -7.42
N VAL A 399 -6.17 16.26 -6.13
CA VAL A 399 -7.26 16.30 -5.14
C VAL A 399 -7.77 17.73 -5.00
N GLU A 400 -6.87 18.72 -4.94
CA GLU A 400 -7.22 20.14 -4.86
C GLU A 400 -7.90 20.65 -6.14
N ASP A 401 -7.38 20.32 -7.32
CA ASP A 401 -8.01 20.68 -8.60
C ASP A 401 -9.41 20.08 -8.74
N THR A 402 -9.59 18.85 -8.24
CA THR A 402 -10.90 18.18 -8.23
C THR A 402 -11.83 18.85 -7.21
N HIS A 403 -11.30 19.28 -6.07
CA HIS A 403 -12.05 20.09 -5.09
C HIS A 403 -12.59 21.36 -5.73
N ASN A 404 -11.70 22.14 -6.32
CA ASN A 404 -12.04 23.42 -6.91
C ASN A 404 -13.07 23.24 -8.01
N LYS A 405 -12.90 22.25 -8.90
CA LYS A 405 -13.88 21.94 -9.96
C LYS A 405 -15.26 21.59 -9.40
N ILE A 406 -15.34 20.74 -8.37
CA ILE A 406 -16.65 20.35 -7.79
C ILE A 406 -17.27 21.52 -7.01
N ALA A 407 -16.47 22.30 -6.29
CA ALA A 407 -16.94 23.42 -5.48
C ALA A 407 -17.44 24.61 -6.33
N THR A 408 -16.79 24.90 -7.47
CA THR A 408 -17.19 26.02 -8.34
C THR A 408 -18.30 25.66 -9.33
N ASP A 409 -18.38 24.39 -9.74
CA ASP A 409 -19.24 23.98 -10.83
C ASP A 409 -20.53 23.30 -10.32
N TYR A 410 -21.52 24.14 -9.98
CA TYR A 410 -22.84 23.65 -9.57
C TYR A 410 -23.51 22.79 -10.67
N ILE A 411 -23.07 22.85 -11.94
CA ILE A 411 -23.61 22.01 -13.03
C ILE A 411 -23.29 20.53 -12.80
N VAL A 412 -22.20 20.21 -12.10
CA VAL A 412 -21.88 18.83 -11.69
C VAL A 412 -22.99 18.22 -10.83
N THR A 413 -23.81 19.05 -10.17
CA THR A 413 -24.93 18.61 -9.32
C THR A 413 -26.23 18.41 -10.10
N VAL A 414 -26.37 19.05 -11.26
CA VAL A 414 -27.59 19.05 -12.07
C VAL A 414 -27.50 18.08 -13.25
N ASP A 415 -26.33 17.97 -13.87
CA ASP A 415 -26.07 17.04 -14.96
C ASP A 415 -25.65 15.67 -14.42
N LYS A 416 -26.55 14.68 -14.57
CA LYS A 416 -26.32 13.30 -14.14
C LYS A 416 -25.05 12.67 -14.73
N ALA A 417 -24.68 13.03 -15.96
CA ALA A 417 -23.47 12.52 -16.59
C ALA A 417 -22.21 13.10 -15.93
N GLN A 418 -22.21 14.42 -15.67
CA GLN A 418 -21.10 15.09 -14.99
C GLN A 418 -20.97 14.64 -13.54
N PHE A 419 -22.09 14.46 -12.83
CA PHE A 419 -22.11 13.90 -11.48
C PHE A 419 -21.47 12.51 -11.43
N LYS A 420 -21.87 11.62 -12.35
CA LYS A 420 -21.30 10.27 -12.45
C LYS A 420 -19.81 10.32 -12.78
N ALA A 421 -19.38 11.23 -13.66
CA ALA A 421 -17.97 11.42 -13.99
C ALA A 421 -17.15 11.98 -12.81
N ALA A 422 -17.70 12.90 -12.02
CA ALA A 422 -17.07 13.41 -10.80
C ALA A 422 -16.93 12.31 -9.73
N THR A 423 -17.99 11.52 -9.53
CA THR A 423 -17.97 10.38 -8.60
C THR A 423 -16.90 9.36 -9.01
N LYS A 424 -16.83 9.02 -10.31
CA LYS A 424 -15.80 8.13 -10.84
C LYS A 424 -14.38 8.67 -10.57
N ARG A 425 -14.14 9.96 -10.84
CA ARG A 425 -12.84 10.61 -10.57
C ARG A 425 -12.45 10.53 -9.10
N VAL A 426 -13.37 10.77 -8.18
CA VAL A 426 -13.10 10.67 -6.73
C VAL A 426 -12.77 9.23 -6.32
N LEU A 427 -13.47 8.23 -6.87
CA LEU A 427 -13.15 6.82 -6.64
C LEU A 427 -11.77 6.43 -7.20
N GLU A 428 -11.43 6.87 -8.41
CA GLU A 428 -10.12 6.67 -9.02
C GLU A 428 -9.00 7.32 -8.19
N LEU A 429 -9.24 8.51 -7.62
CA LEU A 429 -8.31 9.16 -6.69
C LEU A 429 -8.09 8.33 -5.42
N PHE A 430 -9.15 7.79 -4.82
CA PHE A 430 -9.01 6.92 -3.65
C PHE A 430 -8.19 5.67 -3.96
N GLU A 431 -8.42 5.05 -5.10
CA GLU A 431 -7.68 3.85 -5.50
C GLU A 431 -6.20 4.18 -5.70
N GLU A 432 -5.89 5.25 -6.41
CA GLU A 432 -4.50 5.68 -6.63
C GLU A 432 -3.82 6.07 -5.30
N ILE A 433 -4.50 6.79 -4.39
CA ILE A 433 -3.96 7.12 -3.07
C ILE A 433 -3.63 5.85 -2.28
N ASN A 434 -4.53 4.85 -2.28
CA ASN A 434 -4.37 3.62 -1.50
C ASN A 434 -3.23 2.75 -2.05
N GLN A 435 -3.12 2.60 -3.37
CA GLN A 435 -2.09 1.80 -4.03
C GLN A 435 -0.72 2.49 -4.10
N SER A 436 -0.68 3.83 -4.01
CA SER A 436 0.56 4.58 -4.07
C SER A 436 1.41 4.44 -2.80
N GLN A 437 2.72 4.29 -3.02
CA GLN A 437 3.75 4.53 -2.00
C GLN A 437 3.94 6.04 -1.85
N LEU A 438 3.46 6.59 -0.74
CA LEU A 438 3.50 8.01 -0.39
C LEU A 438 4.03 8.15 1.04
N PRO A 439 4.64 9.29 1.40
CA PRO A 439 4.96 9.57 2.80
C PRO A 439 3.70 9.43 3.67
N TYR A 440 3.82 8.73 4.80
CA TYR A 440 2.71 8.23 5.61
C TYR A 440 1.77 9.37 6.02
N CYS A 441 2.33 10.42 6.62
CA CYS A 441 1.57 11.58 7.09
C CYS A 441 0.87 12.30 5.91
N ARG A 442 1.53 12.39 4.75
CA ARG A 442 0.95 12.99 3.55
C ARG A 442 -0.17 12.14 2.98
N LYS A 443 -0.01 10.81 2.94
CA LYS A 443 -1.05 9.87 2.50
C LYS A 443 -2.32 10.04 3.32
N GLU A 444 -2.21 10.14 4.64
CA GLU A 444 -3.35 10.40 5.51
C GLU A 444 -4.03 11.74 5.23
N ASN A 445 -3.24 12.80 5.05
CA ASN A 445 -3.76 14.14 4.76
C ASN A 445 -4.48 14.20 3.41
N ILE A 446 -3.88 13.64 2.35
CA ILE A 446 -4.47 13.56 1.02
C ILE A 446 -5.76 12.72 1.08
N ARG A 447 -5.77 11.59 1.81
CA ARG A 447 -6.97 10.77 2.00
C ARG A 447 -8.08 11.52 2.76
N LYS A 448 -7.74 12.32 3.77
CA LYS A 448 -8.69 13.20 4.48
C LYS A 448 -9.30 14.24 3.54
N LYS A 449 -8.48 14.90 2.71
CA LYS A 449 -8.94 15.84 1.67
C LYS A 449 -9.87 15.16 0.66
N ALA A 450 -9.50 13.99 0.15
CA ALA A 450 -10.35 13.20 -0.75
C ALA A 450 -11.69 12.77 -0.10
N LYS A 451 -11.70 12.48 1.20
CA LYS A 451 -12.94 12.19 1.94
C LYS A 451 -13.86 13.40 2.05
N THR A 452 -13.31 14.62 2.13
CA THR A 452 -14.10 15.85 2.05
C THR A 452 -14.74 16.01 0.67
N LEU A 453 -14.05 15.66 -0.42
CA LEU A 453 -14.64 15.63 -1.76
C LEU A 453 -15.82 14.67 -1.86
N GLN A 454 -15.67 13.46 -1.33
CA GLN A 454 -16.74 12.48 -1.35
C GLN A 454 -17.97 12.99 -0.61
N LYS A 455 -17.78 13.59 0.58
CA LYS A 455 -18.88 14.20 1.35
C LYS A 455 -19.57 15.33 0.58
N LEU A 456 -18.82 16.15 -0.16
CA LEU A 456 -19.37 17.22 -0.99
C LEU A 456 -20.24 16.67 -2.11
N LEU A 457 -19.79 15.62 -2.81
CA LEU A 457 -20.59 14.92 -3.82
C LEU A 457 -21.86 14.28 -3.23
N ASP A 458 -21.75 13.63 -2.07
CA ASP A 458 -22.89 13.01 -1.40
C ASP A 458 -23.94 14.05 -0.98
N MET A 459 -23.50 15.24 -0.55
CA MET A 459 -24.38 16.37 -0.24
C MET A 459 -25.11 16.85 -1.49
N HIS A 460 -24.39 17.05 -2.60
CA HIS A 460 -24.99 17.48 -3.87
C HIS A 460 -25.98 16.47 -4.46
N ASP A 461 -25.71 15.16 -4.35
CA ASP A 461 -26.67 14.12 -4.75
C ASP A 461 -27.98 14.20 -3.95
N ARG A 462 -27.88 14.46 -2.63
CA ARG A 462 -29.06 14.66 -1.77
C ARG A 462 -29.84 15.91 -2.17
N GLU A 463 -29.15 17.02 -2.43
CA GLU A 463 -29.76 18.28 -2.87
C GLU A 463 -30.47 18.12 -4.23
N ALA A 464 -29.82 17.48 -5.20
CA ALA A 464 -30.38 17.22 -6.51
C ALA A 464 -31.62 16.31 -6.45
N LYS A 465 -31.58 15.24 -5.64
CA LYS A 465 -32.74 14.37 -5.39
C LYS A 465 -33.89 15.11 -4.71
N ALA A 466 -33.59 15.98 -3.74
CA ALA A 466 -34.60 16.80 -3.08
C ALA A 466 -35.25 17.81 -4.05
N ALA A 467 -34.45 18.48 -4.88
CA ALA A 467 -34.94 19.42 -5.89
C ALA A 467 -35.81 18.74 -6.97
N LEU A 468 -35.41 17.55 -7.44
CA LEU A 468 -36.22 16.75 -8.35
C LEU A 468 -37.55 16.32 -7.71
N ALA A 469 -37.51 15.88 -6.44
CA ALA A 469 -38.73 15.52 -5.70
C ALA A 469 -39.67 16.72 -5.53
N ASP A 470 -39.14 17.93 -5.28
CA ASP A 470 -39.92 19.15 -5.17
C ASP A 470 -40.50 19.60 -6.53
N LYS A 471 -39.73 19.48 -7.63
CA LYS A 471 -40.21 19.74 -8.99
C LYS A 471 -41.32 18.76 -9.38
N VAL A 472 -41.14 17.47 -9.16
CA VAL A 472 -42.15 16.43 -9.40
C VAL A 472 -43.41 16.71 -8.57
N ARG A 473 -43.24 17.10 -7.30
CA ARG A 473 -44.36 17.53 -6.45
C ARG A 473 -45.09 18.73 -7.05
N LYS A 474 -44.40 19.81 -7.42
CA LYS A 474 -45.00 21.02 -8.01
C LYS A 474 -45.73 20.72 -9.33
N THR A 475 -45.14 19.93 -10.25
CA THR A 475 -45.75 19.56 -11.53
C THR A 475 -46.96 18.63 -11.38
N LEU A 476 -46.90 17.66 -10.46
CA LEU A 476 -48.05 16.80 -10.15
C LEU A 476 -49.18 17.56 -9.44
N PHE A 477 -48.84 18.56 -8.63
CA PHE A 477 -49.84 19.41 -7.98
C PHE A 477 -50.50 20.39 -8.98
N SER A 478 -49.75 21.00 -9.91
CA SER A 478 -50.32 21.96 -10.87
C SER A 478 -51.16 21.33 -11.99
N SER A 479 -50.88 20.09 -12.39
CA SER A 479 -51.56 19.42 -13.51
C SER A 479 -52.83 18.62 -13.15
N LYS A 480 -53.12 18.38 -11.86
CA LYS A 480 -54.30 17.59 -11.41
C LYS A 480 -55.35 18.36 -10.60
N LEU A 481 -55.23 19.68 -10.48
CA LEU A 481 -56.00 20.50 -9.52
C LEU A 481 -57.52 20.69 -9.76
N PRO A 482 -58.10 20.67 -10.99
CA PRO A 482 -59.53 20.98 -11.14
C PRO A 482 -60.48 19.94 -10.53
N GLN A 483 -60.12 18.64 -10.56
CA GLN A 483 -60.98 17.56 -10.05
C GLN A 483 -60.77 17.28 -8.54
N PHE A 484 -59.58 17.58 -8.00
CA PHE A 484 -59.25 17.35 -6.59
C PHE A 484 -59.85 18.36 -5.59
N SER A 485 -60.29 19.55 -6.05
CA SER A 485 -60.72 20.62 -5.14
C SER A 485 -62.10 20.40 -4.50
N GLY A 486 -63.01 19.67 -5.18
CA GLY A 486 -64.38 19.42 -4.70
C GLY A 486 -64.40 18.44 -3.53
N VAL A 487 -63.80 17.25 -3.72
CA VAL A 487 -63.71 16.21 -2.69
C VAL A 487 -62.97 16.72 -1.47
N LEU A 488 -61.84 17.42 -1.64
CA LEU A 488 -61.08 17.95 -0.50
C LEU A 488 -61.90 18.95 0.33
N LYS A 489 -62.67 19.85 -0.30
CA LYS A 489 -63.53 20.79 0.41
C LYS A 489 -64.67 20.08 1.14
N MET A 490 -65.29 19.08 0.49
CA MET A 490 -66.39 18.29 1.04
C MET A 490 -65.95 17.51 2.29
N VAL A 491 -64.89 16.72 2.18
CA VAL A 491 -64.37 15.88 3.28
C VAL A 491 -63.86 16.72 4.45
N ARG A 492 -63.26 17.89 4.18
CA ARG A 492 -62.87 18.84 5.26
C ARG A 492 -64.07 19.47 5.95
N ARG A 493 -65.14 19.78 5.22
CA ARG A 493 -66.38 20.30 5.81
C ARG A 493 -67.00 19.24 6.72
N GLU A 494 -67.11 17.99 6.25
CA GLU A 494 -67.58 16.86 7.05
C GLU A 494 -66.74 16.64 8.31
N ALA A 495 -65.41 16.71 8.21
CA ALA A 495 -64.54 16.60 9.40
C ALA A 495 -64.76 17.74 10.39
N SER A 496 -65.01 18.96 9.92
CA SER A 496 -65.31 20.12 10.77
C SER A 496 -66.68 20.01 11.44
N GLU A 497 -67.69 19.52 10.73
CA GLU A 497 -69.03 19.25 11.26
C GLU A 497 -68.99 18.13 12.30
N LEU A 498 -68.25 17.06 12.01
CA LEU A 498 -67.99 15.97 12.94
C LEU A 498 -67.31 16.48 14.21
N ASP A 499 -66.20 17.21 14.10
CA ASP A 499 -65.50 17.78 15.26
C ASP A 499 -66.39 18.74 16.07
N ALA A 500 -67.23 19.55 15.42
CA ALA A 500 -68.20 20.41 16.09
C ALA A 500 -69.22 19.60 16.92
N SER A 501 -69.64 18.43 16.44
CA SER A 501 -70.60 17.54 17.12
C SER A 501 -70.04 16.77 18.32
N LEU A 502 -68.71 16.62 18.41
CA LEU A 502 -68.05 15.89 19.49
C LEU A 502 -67.97 16.71 20.78
N LYS A 503 -68.03 16.01 21.93
CA LYS A 503 -67.65 16.57 23.24
C LYS A 503 -66.14 16.69 23.32
N ASP A 504 -65.65 17.72 24.00
CA ASP A 504 -64.22 17.87 24.24
C ASP A 504 -63.69 16.68 25.07
N GLY A 505 -62.54 16.13 24.66
CA GLY A 505 -61.96 14.93 25.26
C GLY A 505 -62.64 13.60 24.86
N THR A 506 -63.31 13.54 23.72
CA THR A 506 -63.83 12.27 23.18
C THR A 506 -62.67 11.27 23.00
N LEU A 507 -62.80 10.05 23.54
CA LEU A 507 -61.70 9.06 23.51
C LEU A 507 -61.39 8.57 22.09
N PHE A 508 -62.42 8.26 21.31
CA PHE A 508 -62.30 7.81 19.94
C PHE A 508 -63.51 8.21 19.09
N THR A 509 -63.30 8.32 17.78
CA THR A 509 -64.37 8.51 16.78
C THR A 509 -64.05 7.74 15.51
N VAL A 510 -65.08 7.22 14.86
CA VAL A 510 -64.99 6.53 13.56
C VAL A 510 -66.01 7.15 12.62
N HIS A 511 -65.60 7.43 11.38
CA HIS A 511 -66.49 8.05 10.41
C HIS A 511 -66.23 7.58 8.98
N VAL A 512 -67.31 7.33 8.24
CA VAL A 512 -67.27 7.08 6.80
C VAL A 512 -67.55 8.41 6.08
N PHE A 513 -66.53 8.97 5.46
CA PHE A 513 -66.60 10.23 4.72
C PHE A 513 -67.20 10.03 3.33
N SER A 514 -67.65 11.12 2.73
CA SER A 514 -68.08 11.14 1.33
C SER A 514 -67.05 10.53 0.38
N LYS A 515 -67.58 9.89 -0.67
CA LYS A 515 -66.80 9.18 -1.69
C LYS A 515 -65.78 10.09 -2.38
N GLY A 516 -64.68 9.48 -2.83
CA GLY A 516 -63.60 10.09 -3.61
C GLY A 516 -62.35 10.46 -2.79
N ALA A 517 -62.40 10.42 -1.45
CA ALA A 517 -61.23 10.78 -0.63
C ALA A 517 -60.13 9.72 -0.73
N ASN A 518 -58.92 10.15 -1.10
CA ASN A 518 -57.72 9.31 -1.00
C ASN A 518 -57.07 9.45 0.39
N GLY A 519 -56.04 8.65 0.68
CA GLY A 519 -55.39 8.62 2.00
C GLY A 519 -54.83 9.96 2.46
N LYS A 520 -54.36 10.83 1.53
CA LYS A 520 -53.86 12.17 1.88
C LYS A 520 -54.98 13.15 2.23
N VAL A 521 -56.10 13.09 1.49
CA VAL A 521 -57.29 13.91 1.76
C VAL A 521 -57.88 13.51 3.12
N LEU A 522 -58.02 12.20 3.35
CA LEU A 522 -58.55 11.64 4.58
C LEU A 522 -57.65 11.96 5.78
N ASP A 523 -56.32 11.78 5.69
CA ASP A 523 -55.38 12.19 6.75
C ASP A 523 -55.46 13.70 7.05
N SER A 524 -55.61 14.54 6.01
CA SER A 524 -55.79 15.98 6.20
C SER A 524 -57.09 16.32 6.93
N ALA A 525 -58.16 15.55 6.72
CA ALA A 525 -59.46 15.75 7.35
C ALA A 525 -59.46 15.24 8.80
N LEU A 526 -58.83 14.09 9.06
CA LEU A 526 -58.67 13.57 10.42
C LEU A 526 -57.80 14.50 11.28
N LYS A 527 -56.81 15.19 10.70
CA LYS A 527 -56.02 16.22 11.40
C LYS A 527 -56.84 17.43 11.86
N SER A 528 -57.99 17.72 11.25
CA SER A 528 -58.86 18.81 11.70
C SER A 528 -59.79 18.41 12.85
N ILE A 529 -59.92 17.11 13.13
CA ILE A 529 -60.67 16.62 14.29
C ILE A 529 -59.75 16.70 15.50
N ARG A 530 -60.04 17.63 16.42
CA ARG A 530 -59.21 17.93 17.60
C ARG A 530 -59.81 17.45 18.90
N LYS A 531 -61.14 17.33 18.97
CA LYS A 531 -61.85 16.89 20.18
C LYS A 531 -61.77 15.38 20.44
N SER A 532 -61.28 14.60 19.48
CA SER A 532 -61.09 13.16 19.61
C SER A 532 -59.62 12.77 19.74
N HIS A 533 -59.28 11.95 20.73
CA HIS A 533 -57.91 11.48 20.95
C HIS A 533 -57.49 10.34 19.98
N ALA A 534 -58.46 9.56 19.50
CA ALA A 534 -58.30 8.60 18.41
C ALA A 534 -59.34 8.81 17.32
N THR A 535 -58.94 8.77 16.06
CA THR A 535 -59.85 8.99 14.91
C THR A 535 -59.55 7.96 13.83
N MET A 536 -60.57 7.26 13.32
CA MET A 536 -60.47 6.46 12.09
C MET A 536 -61.46 6.97 11.05
N GLY A 537 -60.98 7.28 9.86
CA GLY A 537 -61.79 7.69 8.72
C GLY A 537 -61.79 6.63 7.65
N PHE A 538 -62.92 6.48 6.95
CA PHE A 538 -63.05 5.68 5.73
C PHE A 538 -63.53 6.54 4.57
N SER A 539 -63.18 6.16 3.34
CA SER A 539 -63.80 6.70 2.13
C SER A 539 -63.63 5.69 0.99
N VAL A 540 -64.66 5.56 0.15
CA VAL A 540 -64.57 4.77 -1.09
C VAL A 540 -64.04 5.69 -2.18
N ASN A 541 -62.90 5.35 -2.79
CA ASN A 541 -62.33 6.13 -3.89
C ASN A 541 -63.09 5.88 -5.21
N ASP A 542 -62.77 6.67 -6.24
CA ASP A 542 -63.43 6.56 -7.56
C ASP A 542 -63.18 5.20 -8.26
N ASP A 543 -62.13 4.47 -7.86
CA ASP A 543 -61.79 3.13 -8.35
C ASP A 543 -62.57 2.00 -7.62
N GLY A 544 -63.51 2.33 -6.73
CA GLY A 544 -64.29 1.36 -5.97
C GLY A 544 -63.52 0.69 -4.82
N LYS A 545 -62.38 1.23 -4.41
CA LYS A 545 -61.57 0.74 -3.28
C LYS A 545 -61.83 1.56 -2.02
N VAL A 546 -61.81 0.91 -0.87
CA VAL A 546 -61.91 1.58 0.42
C VAL A 546 -60.53 2.05 0.85
N VAL A 547 -60.43 3.29 1.28
CA VAL A 547 -59.26 3.84 1.98
C VAL A 547 -59.64 4.05 3.45
N ALA A 548 -58.82 3.53 4.36
CA ALA A 548 -58.94 3.76 5.80
C ALA A 548 -57.69 4.46 6.33
N VAL A 549 -57.85 5.48 7.18
CA VAL A 549 -56.75 6.16 7.87
C VAL A 549 -57.07 6.25 9.35
N ALA A 550 -56.11 5.89 10.20
CA ALA A 550 -56.20 5.98 11.65
C ALA A 550 -55.14 6.95 12.19
N ARG A 551 -55.55 7.81 13.12
CA ARG A 551 -54.68 8.65 13.94
C ARG A 551 -55.01 8.42 15.40
N VAL A 552 -54.00 8.15 16.21
CA VAL A 552 -54.14 7.93 17.65
C VAL A 552 -53.11 8.76 18.38
N SER A 553 -53.55 9.50 19.39
CA SER A 553 -52.67 10.28 20.27
C SER A 553 -51.74 9.35 21.06
N LYS A 554 -50.59 9.86 21.50
CA LYS A 554 -49.59 9.04 22.23
C LYS A 554 -50.16 8.46 23.53
N ASP A 555 -51.01 9.21 24.23
CA ASP A 555 -51.69 8.80 25.46
C ASP A 555 -52.68 7.64 25.20
N VAL A 556 -53.51 7.70 24.15
CA VAL A 556 -54.43 6.61 23.82
C VAL A 556 -53.68 5.39 23.29
N ALA A 557 -52.63 5.57 22.50
CA ALA A 557 -51.79 4.47 22.04
C ALA A 557 -51.12 3.74 23.22
N SER A 558 -50.71 4.47 24.26
CA SER A 558 -50.16 3.89 25.49
C SER A 558 -51.18 3.15 26.36
N LYS A 559 -52.49 3.45 26.19
CA LYS A 559 -53.60 2.74 26.84
C LYS A 559 -54.05 1.47 26.10
N GLY A 560 -53.44 1.14 24.96
CA GLY A 560 -53.66 -0.12 24.25
C GLY A 560 -54.17 0.03 22.82
N LEU A 561 -54.86 1.12 22.47
CA LEU A 561 -55.40 1.29 21.12
C LEU A 561 -54.31 1.80 20.16
N GLN A 562 -53.57 0.90 19.52
CA GLN A 562 -52.53 1.27 18.54
C GLN A 562 -53.11 1.43 17.14
N ALA A 563 -52.73 2.50 16.41
CA ALA A 563 -53.25 2.77 15.07
C ALA A 563 -52.98 1.63 14.07
N SER A 564 -51.81 1.00 14.15
CA SER A 564 -51.43 -0.15 13.32
C SER A 564 -52.34 -1.37 13.55
N GLU A 565 -52.68 -1.65 14.80
CA GLU A 565 -53.56 -2.76 15.18
C GLU A 565 -55.02 -2.49 14.79
N TRP A 566 -55.47 -1.25 15.02
CA TRP A 566 -56.80 -0.81 14.65
C TRP A 566 -57.04 -0.95 13.14
N ILE A 567 -56.07 -0.53 12.32
CA ILE A 567 -56.07 -0.73 10.87
C ILE A 567 -56.06 -2.21 10.49
N SER A 568 -55.24 -3.03 11.14
CA SER A 568 -55.18 -4.47 10.86
C SER A 568 -56.54 -5.15 11.06
N ARG A 569 -57.35 -4.67 12.02
CA ARG A 569 -58.68 -5.21 12.29
C ARG A 569 -59.65 -5.03 11.13
N VAL A 570 -59.62 -3.86 10.49
CA VAL A 570 -60.51 -3.53 9.36
C VAL A 570 -60.00 -4.07 8.03
N CYS A 571 -58.68 -4.24 7.87
CA CYS A 571 -58.10 -4.91 6.70
C CYS A 571 -58.68 -6.31 6.46
N LYS A 572 -59.03 -7.04 7.53
CA LYS A 572 -59.61 -8.39 7.43
C LYS A 572 -60.97 -8.41 6.75
N VAL A 573 -61.77 -7.35 6.93
CA VAL A 573 -63.13 -7.24 6.37
C VAL A 573 -63.09 -6.61 4.98
N LEU A 574 -62.24 -5.60 4.81
CA LEU A 574 -62.13 -4.87 3.56
C LEU A 574 -61.36 -5.62 2.45
N ASP A 575 -60.89 -6.85 2.69
CA ASP A 575 -59.90 -7.53 1.85
C ASP A 575 -58.73 -6.60 1.48
N GLY A 576 -58.10 -6.05 2.52
CA GLY A 576 -57.17 -4.95 2.40
C GLY A 576 -55.79 -5.20 2.97
N ARG A 577 -54.84 -4.34 2.61
CA ARG A 577 -53.52 -4.28 3.22
C ARG A 577 -53.31 -2.89 3.80
N GLY A 578 -52.73 -2.86 4.99
CA GLY A 578 -52.44 -1.63 5.72
C GLY A 578 -51.20 -1.73 6.56
N GLY A 579 -50.70 -0.58 7.00
CA GLY A 579 -49.52 -0.48 7.82
C GLY A 579 -49.35 0.93 8.38
N GLY A 580 -48.49 1.04 9.38
CA GLY A 580 -48.20 2.30 10.02
C GLY A 580 -47.44 2.16 11.33
N THR A 581 -47.34 3.29 12.01
CA THR A 581 -46.81 3.41 13.38
C THR A 581 -47.94 3.24 14.39
N ILE A 582 -47.59 3.16 15.68
CA ILE A 582 -48.56 3.09 16.78
C ILE A 582 -49.51 4.31 16.85
N THR A 583 -49.10 5.47 16.32
CA THR A 583 -49.89 6.72 16.34
C THR A 583 -50.58 7.04 15.01
N GLN A 584 -50.16 6.41 13.92
CA GLN A 584 -50.72 6.67 12.59
C GLN A 584 -50.54 5.47 11.67
N ALA A 585 -51.64 5.03 11.08
CA ALA A 585 -51.65 3.94 10.10
C ALA A 585 -52.71 4.16 9.03
N GLN A 586 -52.56 3.47 7.90
CA GLN A 586 -53.49 3.55 6.78
C GLN A 586 -53.63 2.20 6.08
N ALA A 587 -54.77 1.98 5.43
CA ALA A 587 -55.05 0.80 4.63
C ALA A 587 -55.82 1.13 3.36
N THR A 588 -55.73 0.20 2.41
CA THR A 588 -56.58 0.14 1.23
C THR A 588 -57.19 -1.26 1.14
N GLY A 589 -58.48 -1.35 0.82
CA GLY A 589 -59.19 -2.62 0.63
C GLY A 589 -60.10 -2.61 -0.60
N ASN A 590 -60.48 -3.80 -1.05
CA ASN A 590 -61.21 -4.03 -2.29
C ASN A 590 -62.74 -4.14 -2.11
N ASN A 591 -63.23 -4.39 -0.90
CA ASN A 591 -64.66 -4.62 -0.63
C ASN A 591 -65.37 -3.32 -0.18
N ALA A 592 -65.75 -2.46 -1.13
CA ALA A 592 -66.40 -1.17 -0.84
C ALA A 592 -67.79 -1.29 -0.21
N GLU A 593 -68.50 -2.36 -0.52
CA GLU A 593 -69.79 -2.72 0.06
C GLU A 593 -69.72 -3.02 1.56
N LEU A 594 -68.53 -3.35 2.09
CA LEU A 594 -68.31 -3.65 3.52
C LEU A 594 -67.76 -2.45 4.31
N VAL A 595 -67.75 -1.24 3.74
CA VAL A 595 -67.19 -0.05 4.42
C VAL A 595 -67.91 0.28 5.74
N GLU A 596 -69.23 0.14 5.78
CA GLU A 596 -70.02 0.38 6.99
C GLU A 596 -69.78 -0.69 8.05
N GLU A 597 -69.66 -1.95 7.63
CA GLU A 597 -69.31 -3.05 8.54
C GLU A 597 -67.90 -2.87 9.12
N ALA A 598 -66.94 -2.45 8.29
CA ALA A 598 -65.58 -2.14 8.73
C ALA A 598 -65.56 -0.98 9.74
N ALA A 599 -66.38 0.05 9.54
CA ALA A 599 -66.53 1.16 10.49
C ALA A 599 -67.11 0.70 11.84
N GLN A 600 -68.12 -0.19 11.83
CA GLN A 600 -68.68 -0.78 13.05
C GLN A 600 -67.65 -1.66 13.79
N ILE A 601 -66.85 -2.45 13.07
CA ILE A 601 -65.77 -3.25 13.66
C ILE A 601 -64.70 -2.36 14.28
N ALA A 602 -64.35 -1.25 13.62
CA ALA A 602 -63.43 -0.27 14.17
C ALA A 602 -63.97 0.37 15.46
N LEU A 603 -65.26 0.75 15.50
CA LEU A 603 -65.90 1.29 16.70
C LEU A 603 -65.85 0.28 17.86
N LYS A 604 -66.32 -0.94 17.62
CA LYS A 604 -66.36 -2.00 18.64
C LYS A 604 -64.96 -2.35 19.15
N PHE A 605 -63.95 -2.36 18.28
CA PHE A 605 -62.57 -2.60 18.69
C PHE A 605 -62.04 -1.48 19.59
N ALA A 606 -62.32 -0.22 19.26
CA ALA A 606 -61.92 0.91 20.10
C ALA A 606 -62.65 0.92 21.46
N GLU A 607 -63.95 0.60 21.47
CA GLU A 607 -64.74 0.44 22.70
C GLU A 607 -64.17 -0.64 23.63
N VAL A 608 -63.87 -1.83 23.09
CA VAL A 608 -63.31 -2.94 23.87
C VAL A 608 -61.89 -2.66 24.35
N THR A 609 -61.10 -1.90 23.59
CA THR A 609 -59.70 -1.62 23.93
C THR A 609 -59.55 -0.47 24.95
N LEU A 610 -60.54 0.44 25.02
CA LEU A 610 -60.49 1.64 25.86
C LEU A 610 -61.52 1.65 27.00
N SER A 611 -62.33 0.60 27.13
CA SER A 611 -63.13 0.32 28.33
C SER A 611 -62.25 -0.30 29.41
#